data_AF-A0A4R9J2R2-F1
#
_entry.id   AF-A0A4R9J2R2-F1
#
_cell.length_a   1.000
_cell.length_b   1.000
_cell.length_c   1.000
_cell.angle_alpha   90.00
_cell.angle_beta   90.00
_cell.angle_gamma   90.00
#
_symmetry.space_group_name_H-M   'P 1'
#
loop_
_entity.id
_entity.type
_entity.pdbx_description
1 polymer ?
#
loop_
_entity_poly.entity_id
_entity_poly.type
_entity_poly.pdbx_seq_one_letter_code
_entity_poly.pdbx_strand_id
1 'polypeptide(L)'
;MHLLEIIQNGQFTIVENTIAVAADGGTVAFILIDSREDQYTFYLDRRIESETINHFYINEYPGSIDSLSIGENPTLLAVVERMLKTQN
;
A
#
# COMPACT_ATOMS: atom_id res chain seq x y z
N MET A 1 -16.80 -3.99 -4.40
CA MET A 1 -16.09 -2.79 -3.90
C MET A 1 -16.02 -2.80 -2.37
N HIS A 2 -15.58 -3.93 -1.77
CA HIS A 2 -15.58 -4.13 -0.31
C HIS A 2 -14.21 -3.79 0.32
N LEU A 3 -13.11 -3.91 -0.45
CA LEU A 3 -11.75 -3.68 0.03
C LEU A 3 -11.44 -2.22 0.39
N LEU A 4 -11.95 -1.25 -0.39
CA LEU A 4 -11.77 0.17 -0.08
C LEU A 4 -12.47 0.56 1.24
N GLU A 5 -13.68 0.05 1.46
CA GLU A 5 -14.43 0.28 2.70
C GLU A 5 -13.72 -0.36 3.90
N ILE A 6 -13.15 -1.56 3.74
CA ILE A 6 -12.32 -2.22 4.75
C ILE A 6 -11.15 -1.30 5.16
N ILE A 7 -10.42 -0.76 4.17
CA ILE A 7 -9.26 0.10 4.41
C ILE A 7 -9.68 1.41 5.09
N GLN A 8 -10.73 2.06 4.59
CA GLN A 8 -11.23 3.31 5.16
C GLN A 8 -11.73 3.16 6.60
N ASN A 9 -12.33 2.02 6.93
CA ASN A 9 -12.79 1.70 8.28
C ASN A 9 -11.68 1.14 9.20
N GLY A 10 -10.43 1.03 8.71
CA GLY A 10 -9.31 0.50 9.50
C GLY A 10 -9.43 -0.99 9.83
N GLN A 11 -10.26 -1.74 9.10
CA GLN A 11 -10.53 -3.15 9.35
C GLN A 11 -9.50 -4.07 8.67
N PHE A 12 -8.22 -3.74 8.81
CA PHE A 12 -7.14 -4.45 8.16
C PHE A 12 -5.90 -4.53 9.02
N THR A 13 -5.03 -5.48 8.70
CA THR A 13 -3.68 -5.60 9.26
C THR A 13 -2.65 -5.58 8.15
N ILE A 14 -1.55 -4.84 8.33
CA ILE A 14 -0.39 -4.94 7.45
C ILE A 14 0.53 -6.01 7.99
N VAL A 15 0.98 -6.91 7.13
CA VAL A 15 1.89 -8.00 7.47
C VAL A 15 3.32 -7.45 7.48
N GLU A 16 3.84 -7.11 8.65
CA GLU A 16 5.09 -6.33 8.79
C GLU A 16 6.31 -6.94 8.10
N ASN A 17 6.47 -8.28 8.13
CA ASN A 17 7.60 -8.96 7.50
C ASN A 17 7.51 -9.02 5.96
N THR A 18 6.45 -8.49 5.36
CA THR A 18 6.27 -8.40 3.90
C THR A 18 6.59 -7.01 3.35
N ILE A 19 6.84 -6.03 4.23
CA ILE A 19 7.16 -4.67 3.81
C ILE A 19 8.53 -4.68 3.14
N ALA A 20 8.55 -4.28 1.87
CA ALA A 20 9.75 -4.16 1.07
C ALA A 20 9.76 -2.81 0.34
N VAL A 21 10.87 -2.09 0.44
CA VAL A 21 11.11 -0.90 -0.39
C VAL A 21 11.77 -1.37 -1.67
N ALA A 22 11.17 -1.04 -2.81
CA ALA A 22 11.71 -1.37 -4.12
C ALA A 22 13.05 -0.67 -4.36
N ALA A 23 13.87 -1.25 -5.25
CA ALA A 23 15.20 -0.72 -5.56
C ALA A 23 15.16 0.70 -6.17
N ASP A 24 14.01 1.13 -6.69
CA ASP A 24 13.79 2.49 -7.17
C ASP A 24 13.70 3.53 -6.04
N GLY A 25 13.67 3.09 -4.77
CA GLY A 25 13.56 3.94 -3.59
C GLY A 25 12.23 4.69 -3.45
N GLY A 26 11.33 4.51 -4.41
CA GLY A 26 10.09 5.26 -4.56
C GLY A 26 8.86 4.43 -4.28
N THR A 27 8.94 3.10 -4.41
CA THR A 27 7.78 2.21 -4.22
C THR A 27 7.95 1.34 -2.98
N VAL A 28 6.88 1.19 -2.20
CA VAL A 28 6.83 0.30 -1.03
C VAL A 28 5.78 -0.78 -1.30
N ALA A 29 6.19 -2.04 -1.28
CA ALA A 29 5.30 -3.20 -1.41
C ALA A 29 5.02 -3.81 -0.04
N PHE A 30 3.79 -4.28 0.19
CA PHE A 30 3.38 -4.94 1.43
C PHE A 30 2.12 -5.79 1.23
N ILE A 31 1.84 -6.72 2.15
CA ILE A 31 0.60 -7.49 2.19
C ILE A 31 -0.34 -6.90 3.24
N LEU A 32 -1.60 -6.75 2.85
CA LEU A 32 -2.72 -6.39 3.73
C LEU A 32 -3.63 -7.62 3.91
N ILE A 33 -4.00 -7.90 5.15
CA ILE A 33 -5.00 -8.91 5.52
C ILE A 33 -6.28 -8.19 5.92
N ASP A 34 -7.40 -8.50 5.28
CA ASP A 34 -8.70 -7.96 5.67
C ASP A 34 -9.34 -8.71 6.85
N SER A 35 -10.47 -8.20 7.35
CA SER A 35 -11.23 -8.83 8.45
C SER A 35 -11.80 -10.21 8.15
N ARG A 36 -11.71 -10.68 6.90
CA ARG A 36 -12.14 -12.01 6.44
C ARG A 36 -10.94 -12.93 6.19
N GLU A 37 -9.74 -12.50 6.58
CA GLU A 37 -8.46 -13.20 6.37
C GLU A 37 -8.03 -13.29 4.89
N ASP A 38 -8.63 -12.48 4.00
CA ASP A 38 -8.19 -12.40 2.61
C ASP A 38 -6.90 -11.57 2.52
N GLN A 39 -5.92 -12.05 1.76
CA GLN A 39 -4.63 -11.38 1.55
C GLN A 39 -4.61 -10.61 0.23
N TYR A 40 -4.05 -9.40 0.28
CA TYR A 40 -3.92 -8.54 -0.89
C TYR A 40 -2.53 -7.93 -0.96
N THR A 41 -1.91 -7.98 -2.13
CA THR A 41 -0.65 -7.29 -2.39
C THR A 41 -0.93 -5.83 -2.71
N PHE A 42 -0.27 -4.94 -1.97
CA PHE A 42 -0.39 -3.50 -2.08
C PHE A 42 0.96 -2.86 -2.40
N TYR A 43 0.88 -1.75 -3.12
CA TYR A 43 2.01 -0.90 -3.46
C TYR A 43 1.69 0.55 -3.14
N LEU A 44 2.60 1.24 -2.47
CA LEU A 44 2.58 2.68 -2.25
C LEU A 44 3.64 3.32 -3.15
N ASP A 45 3.22 4.19 -4.07
CA ASP A 45 4.14 5.02 -4.87
C ASP A 45 4.36 6.37 -4.18
N ARG A 46 5.62 6.66 -3.84
CA ARG A 46 6.05 7.88 -3.11
C ARG A 46 6.84 8.84 -4.00
N ARG A 47 6.93 8.57 -5.31
CA ARG A 47 7.75 9.38 -6.23
C ARG A 47 7.10 10.73 -6.47
N ILE A 48 7.86 11.81 -6.22
CA ILE A 48 7.45 13.20 -6.45
C ILE A 48 7.25 13.48 -7.96
N GLU A 49 7.98 12.79 -8.82
CA GLU A 49 7.96 13.01 -10.28
C GLU A 49 6.72 12.42 -10.97
N SER A 50 5.97 11.52 -10.31
CA SER A 50 4.87 10.76 -10.94
C SER A 50 3.52 11.50 -10.98
N GLU A 51 3.43 12.75 -10.49
CA GLU A 51 2.19 13.50 -10.20
C GLU A 51 1.16 12.77 -9.31
N THR A 52 1.42 11.51 -8.91
CA THR A 52 0.53 10.60 -8.18
C THR A 52 1.13 10.21 -6.83
N ILE A 53 1.54 11.23 -6.09
CA ILE A 53 2.28 11.12 -4.84
C ILE A 53 1.44 10.39 -3.78
N ASN A 54 2.04 9.41 -3.10
CA ASN A 54 1.41 8.61 -2.04
C ASN A 54 0.15 7.87 -2.49
N HIS A 55 0.07 7.51 -3.78
CA HIS A 55 -1.01 6.69 -4.30
C HIS A 55 -0.78 5.22 -3.96
N PHE A 56 -1.88 4.54 -3.65
CA PHE A 56 -1.90 3.11 -3.43
C PHE A 56 -2.39 2.39 -4.67
N TYR A 57 -1.79 1.23 -4.93
CA TYR A 57 -2.10 0.34 -6.02
C TYR A 57 -2.26 -1.09 -5.49
N ILE A 58 -3.08 -1.88 -6.16
CA ILE A 58 -3.28 -3.30 -5.85
C ILE A 58 -2.97 -4.16 -7.08
N ASN A 59 -2.79 -5.46 -6.81
CA ASN A 59 -2.49 -6.55 -7.76
C ASN A 59 -1.08 -6.50 -8.36
N GLU A 60 -0.67 -5.36 -8.90
CA GLU A 60 0.57 -5.20 -9.66
C GLU A 60 1.29 -3.89 -9.34
N TYR A 61 2.58 -3.84 -9.69
CA TYR A 61 3.45 -2.69 -9.47
C TYR A 61 2.92 -1.41 -10.16
N PRO A 62 3.09 -0.21 -9.55
CA PRO A 62 2.67 1.05 -10.16
C PRO A 62 3.21 1.23 -11.60
N GLY A 63 2.31 1.45 -12.55
CA GLY A 63 2.65 1.59 -13.99
C GLY A 63 2.48 0.31 -14.82
N SER A 64 2.15 -0.83 -14.19
CA SER A 64 1.72 -2.04 -14.90
C SER A 64 0.29 -1.88 -15.45
N ILE A 65 -0.02 -2.54 -16.57
CA ILE A 65 -1.35 -2.49 -17.21
C ILE A 65 -2.46 -3.04 -16.31
N ASP A 66 -2.12 -4.02 -15.47
CA ASP A 66 -3.04 -4.67 -14.54
C ASP A 66 -3.00 -4.03 -13.14
N SER A 67 -2.22 -2.95 -12.96
CA SER A 67 -2.19 -2.20 -11.71
C SER A 67 -3.49 -1.43 -11.55
N LEU A 68 -4.13 -1.59 -10.39
CA LEU A 68 -5.36 -0.86 -10.07
C LEU A 68 -5.03 0.21 -9.03
N SER A 69 -5.08 1.48 -9.45
CA SER A 69 -4.97 2.62 -8.55
C SER A 69 -6.21 2.72 -7.67
N ILE A 70 -6.00 2.77 -6.36
CA ILE A 70 -7.04 3.05 -5.39
C ILE A 70 -6.94 4.48 -4.81
N GLY A 71 -6.01 5.29 -5.33
CA GLY A 71 -5.79 6.68 -4.94
C GLY A 71 -5.05 6.85 -3.61
N GLU A 72 -5.08 8.06 -3.08
CA GLU A 72 -4.52 8.39 -1.77
C GLU A 72 -5.37 7.81 -0.63
N ASN A 73 -4.70 7.34 0.42
CA ASN A 73 -5.37 6.92 1.65
C ASN A 73 -4.54 7.33 2.88
N PRO A 74 -4.88 8.47 3.53
CA PRO A 74 -4.09 9.00 4.65
C PRO A 74 -3.95 8.04 5.83
N THR A 75 -4.99 7.24 6.11
CA THR A 75 -4.97 6.24 7.18
C THR A 75 -3.94 5.15 6.88
N LEU A 76 -4.00 4.56 5.69
CA LEU A 76 -3.07 3.53 5.26
C LEU A 76 -1.64 4.07 5.18
N LEU A 77 -1.47 5.30 4.66
CA LEU A 77 -0.18 5.99 4.59
C LEU A 77 0.46 6.14 5.97
N ALA A 78 -0.30 6.63 6.96
CA ALA A 78 0.21 6.81 8.32
C ALA A 78 0.66 5.48 8.95
N VAL A 79 -0.05 4.37 8.68
CA VAL A 79 0.33 3.04 9.18
C VAL A 79 1.61 2.56 8.51
N VAL A 80 1.70 2.64 7.18
CA VAL A 80 2.90 2.24 6.42
C VAL A 80 4.12 3.06 6.84
N GLU A 81 3.98 4.37 6.97
CA GLU A 81 5.09 5.25 7.39
C GLU A 81 5.57 4.95 8.81
N ARG A 82 4.66 4.62 9.73
CA ARG A 82 5.02 4.19 11.09
C ARG A 82 5.84 2.91 11.05
N MET A 83 5.46 1.95 10.21
CA MET A 83 6.15 0.66 10.07
C MET A 83 7.54 0.82 9.45
N LEU A 84 7.69 1.70 8.45
CA LEU A 84 9.00 2.00 7.84
C LEU A 84 9.98 2.66 8.83
N LYS A 85 9.46 3.47 9.77
CA LYS A 85 10.29 4.08 10.84
C LYS A 85 10.78 3.06 11.86
N THR A 86 10.03 2.00 12.13
CA THR A 86 10.44 0.93 13.06
C THR A 86 11.47 -0.05 12.50
N GLN A 87 11.71 -0.04 11.19
CA GLN A 87 12.72 -0.90 10.53
C GLN A 87 14.10 -0.23 10.40
N ASN A 88 14.21 1.08 10.64
CA ASN A 88 15.47 1.85 10.64
C ASN A 88 15.96 2.10 12.07
#